data_AF-A0A7Y5QKU3-F1
#
_entry.id   AF-A0A7Y5QKU3-F1
#
_cell.length_a   1.000
_cell.length_b   1.000
_cell.length_c   1.000
_cell.angle_alpha   90.00
_cell.angle_beta   90.00
_cell.angle_gamma   90.00
#
_symmetry.space_group_name_H-M   'P 1'
#
loop_
_entity.id
_entity.type
_entity.pdbx_description
1 polymer ?
#
loop_
_entity_poly.entity_id
_entity_poly.type
_entity_poly.pdbx_seq_one_letter_code
_entity_poly.pdbx_strand_id
1 'polypeptide(L)'
;MAGHDHMRAHLSNLSRSLLRLHKALLDSERVSYERVHGRIETNGAFFQLVLGDAWFAWLRPLSQLMAKIDELSEDKDIEDRADVNETI
;
A
#
# COMPACT_ATOMS: atom_id res chain seq x y z
N MET A 1 26.25 -10.62 -3.62
CA MET A 1 25.16 -10.81 -2.63
C MET A 1 24.72 -9.51 -1.94
N ALA A 2 25.60 -8.66 -1.38
CA ALA A 2 25.16 -7.48 -0.60
C ALA A 2 24.24 -6.46 -1.32
N GLY A 3 24.42 -6.23 -2.64
CA GLY A 3 23.64 -5.22 -3.38
C GLY A 3 22.14 -5.52 -3.51
N HIS A 4 21.75 -6.80 -3.53
CA HIS A 4 20.33 -7.20 -3.64
C HIS A 4 19.58 -7.04 -2.32
N ASP A 5 20.24 -7.33 -1.19
CA ASP A 5 19.66 -7.15 0.15
C ASP A 5 19.37 -5.68 0.46
N HIS A 6 20.28 -4.78 0.08
CA HIS A 6 20.07 -3.33 0.23
C HIS A 6 18.85 -2.86 -0.58
N MET A 7 18.71 -3.30 -1.83
CA MET A 7 17.57 -2.95 -2.68
C MET A 7 16.24 -3.43 -2.07
N ARG A 8 16.21 -4.66 -1.54
CA ARG A 8 15.02 -5.22 -0.87
C ARG A 8 14.65 -4.43 0.38
N ALA A 9 15.63 -4.09 1.21
CA ALA A 9 15.42 -3.26 2.39
C ALA A 9 14.89 -1.87 2.02
N HIS A 10 15.39 -1.27 0.94
CA HIS A 10 14.90 0.01 0.43
C HIS A 10 13.45 -0.06 -0.05
N LEU A 11 13.08 -1.08 -0.84
CA LEU A 11 11.71 -1.26 -1.33
C LEU A 11 10.72 -1.54 -0.17
N SER A 12 11.10 -2.37 0.81
CA SER A 12 10.25 -2.60 1.99
C SER A 12 10.06 -1.33 2.83
N ASN A 13 11.11 -0.53 3.01
CA ASN A 13 11.00 0.75 3.72
C ASN A 13 10.13 1.76 2.95
N LEU A 14 10.22 1.77 1.62
CA LEU A 14 9.38 2.59 0.76
C LEU A 14 7.90 2.17 0.88
N SER A 15 7.60 0.88 0.76
CA SER A 15 6.24 0.34 0.92
C SER A 15 5.65 0.72 2.28
N ARG A 16 6.38 0.50 3.38
CA ARG A 16 5.95 0.88 4.74
C ARG A 16 5.69 2.37 4.86
N SER A 17 6.52 3.21 4.24
CA SER A 17 6.36 4.65 4.27
C SER A 17 5.13 5.10 3.47
N LEU A 18 4.89 4.50 2.30
CA LEU A 18 3.71 4.76 1.47
C LEU A 18 2.42 4.28 2.16
N LEU A 19 2.44 3.14 2.85
CA LEU A 19 1.31 2.65 3.63
C LEU A 19 0.92 3.63 4.74
N ARG A 20 1.92 4.18 5.45
CA ARG A 20 1.69 5.22 6.45
C ARG A 20 1.10 6.49 5.85
N LEU A 21 1.61 6.91 4.68
CA LEU A 21 1.08 8.07 3.97
C LEU A 21 -0.37 7.84 3.52
N HIS A 22 -0.65 6.69 2.90
CA HIS A 22 -1.99 6.32 2.46
C HIS A 22 -3.00 6.34 3.61
N LYS A 23 -2.64 5.78 4.77
CA LYS A 23 -3.46 5.85 5.97
C LYS A 23 -3.71 7.29 6.43
N ALA A 24 -2.66 8.13 6.48
CA ALA A 24 -2.81 9.53 6.88
C ALA A 24 -3.70 10.33 5.93
N LEU A 25 -3.61 10.07 4.62
CA LEU A 25 -4.50 10.68 3.63
C LEU A 25 -5.94 10.20 3.80
N LEU A 26 -6.17 8.90 4.01
CA LEU A 26 -7.52 8.38 4.30
C LEU A 26 -8.12 9.01 5.56
N ASP A 27 -7.35 9.15 6.63
CA ASP A 27 -7.80 9.78 7.87
C ASP A 27 -8.14 11.26 7.65
N SER A 28 -7.33 11.98 6.86
CA SER A 28 -7.60 13.37 6.47
C SER A 28 -8.89 13.48 5.65
N GLU A 29 -9.04 12.64 4.62
CA GLU A 29 -10.23 12.64 3.77
C GLU A 29 -11.49 12.22 4.51
N ARG A 30 -11.38 11.31 5.47
CA ARG A 30 -12.49 10.95 6.36
C ARG A 30 -13.02 12.19 7.08
N VAL A 31 -12.13 13.00 7.66
CA VAL A 31 -12.53 14.23 8.37
C VAL A 31 -13.16 15.24 7.41
N SER A 32 -12.59 15.42 6.23
CA SER A 32 -13.15 16.31 5.20
C SER A 32 -14.52 15.84 4.72
N TYR A 33 -14.68 14.54 4.46
CA TYR A 33 -15.94 13.94 4.06
C TYR A 33 -17.00 14.07 5.14
N GLU A 34 -16.66 13.77 6.40
CA GLU A 34 -17.58 13.86 7.53
C GLU A 34 -18.08 15.30 7.78
N ARG A 35 -17.25 16.31 7.48
CA ARG A 35 -17.65 17.72 7.57
C ARG A 35 -18.68 18.12 6.50
N VAL A 36 -18.62 17.52 5.31
CA VAL A 36 -19.48 17.88 4.18
C VAL A 36 -20.75 17.02 4.16
N HIS A 37 -20.65 15.72 4.43
CA HIS A 37 -21.73 14.75 4.27
C HIS A 37 -22.33 14.27 5.60
N GLY A 38 -21.73 14.65 6.73
CA GLY A 38 -22.11 14.17 8.05
C GLY A 38 -21.31 12.94 8.50
N ARG A 39 -21.50 12.56 9.76
CA ARG A 39 -20.67 11.56 10.44
C ARG A 39 -20.84 10.18 9.83
N ILE A 40 -19.73 9.48 9.59
CA ILE A 40 -19.74 8.09 9.16
C ILE A 40 -19.96 7.21 10.40
N GLU A 41 -21.03 6.41 10.41
CA GLU A 41 -21.46 5.66 11.58
C GLU A 41 -20.56 4.48 11.92
N THR A 42 -19.99 3.81 10.91
CA THR A 42 -19.20 2.60 11.10
C THR A 42 -17.97 2.56 10.21
N ASN A 43 -16.93 1.84 10.64
CA ASN A 43 -15.74 1.62 9.80
C ASN A 43 -16.08 0.81 8.52
N GLY A 44 -17.11 -0.05 8.57
CA GLY A 44 -17.59 -0.76 7.38
C GLY A 44 -18.18 0.19 6.33
N ALA A 45 -18.98 1.17 6.77
CA ALA A 45 -19.51 2.22 5.88
C ALA A 45 -18.39 3.07 5.28
N PHE A 46 -17.38 3.44 6.07
CA PHE A 46 -16.21 4.14 5.56
C PHE A 46 -15.48 3.34 4.48
N PHE A 47 -15.26 2.04 4.71
CA PHE A 47 -14.61 1.18 3.73
C PHE A 47 -15.41 1.09 2.42
N GLN A 48 -16.73 0.96 2.47
CA GLN A 48 -17.58 0.98 1.28
C GLN A 48 -17.46 2.29 0.50
N LEU A 49 -17.36 3.43 1.19
CA LEU A 49 -17.11 4.73 0.55
C LEU A 49 -15.73 4.78 -0.13
N VAL A 50 -14.68 4.31 0.54
CA VAL A 50 -13.33 4.26 -0.05
C VAL A 50 -13.31 3.42 -1.33
N LEU A 51 -14.07 2.32 -1.36
CA LEU A 51 -14.16 1.43 -2.52
C LEU A 51 -15.03 1.96 -3.66
N GLY A 52 -16.12 2.66 -3.34
CA GLY A 52 -17.16 3.00 -4.32
C GLY A 52 -17.23 4.48 -4.69
N ASP A 53 -16.92 5.38 -3.77
CA ASP A 53 -17.22 6.80 -3.88
C ASP A 53 -16.15 7.58 -4.67
N ALA A 54 -16.60 8.58 -5.42
CA ALA A 54 -15.74 9.44 -6.23
C ALA A 54 -14.81 10.31 -5.37
N TRP A 55 -15.21 10.66 -4.15
CA TRP A 55 -14.41 11.43 -3.19
C TRP A 55 -13.09 10.73 -2.86
N PHE A 56 -13.11 9.40 -2.76
CA PHE A 56 -11.93 8.59 -2.45
C PHE A 56 -11.24 8.00 -3.68
N ALA A 57 -11.79 8.20 -4.88
CA ALA A 57 -11.27 7.59 -6.11
C ALA A 57 -9.82 7.98 -6.42
N TRP A 58 -9.39 9.18 -6.02
CA TRP A 58 -8.03 9.68 -6.21
C TRP A 58 -6.97 8.95 -5.36
N LEU A 59 -7.37 8.21 -4.32
CA LEU A 59 -6.46 7.39 -3.51
C LEU A 59 -6.18 6.02 -4.11
N ARG A 60 -7.00 5.55 -5.06
CA ARG A 60 -6.86 4.21 -5.67
C ARG A 60 -5.54 4.04 -6.44
N PRO A 61 -5.06 5.03 -7.23
CA PRO A 61 -3.76 4.94 -7.87
C PRO A 61 -2.60 4.82 -6.88
N LEU A 62 -2.71 5.41 -5.69
CA LEU A 62 -1.70 5.29 -4.64
C LEU A 62 -1.65 3.86 -4.08
N SER A 63 -2.82 3.25 -3.82
CA SER A 63 -2.89 1.85 -3.40
C SER A 63 -2.35 0.89 -4.47
N GLN A 64 -2.62 1.17 -5.75
CA GLN A 64 -2.07 0.38 -6.87
C GLN A 64 -0.55 0.50 -6.96
N LEU A 65 0.01 1.71 -6.75
CA LEU A 65 1.45 1.91 -6.72
C LEU A 65 2.10 1.11 -5.57
N MET A 66 1.48 1.11 -4.39
CA MET A 66 1.95 0.33 -3.25
C MET A 66 1.97 -1.17 -3.57
N ALA A 67 0.88 -1.71 -4.13
CA ALA A 67 0.80 -3.12 -4.51
C ALA A 67 1.90 -3.53 -5.51
N LYS A 68 2.22 -2.67 -6.48
CA LYS A 68 3.33 -2.92 -7.43
C LYS A 68 4.70 -2.93 -6.77
N ILE A 69 4.91 -2.08 -5.76
CA ILE A 69 6.17 -2.03 -5.01
C ILE A 69 6.31 -3.27 -4.12
N ASP A 70 5.20 -3.74 -3.55
CA ASP A 70 5.15 -4.97 -2.76
C ASP A 70 5.44 -6.19 -3.66
N GLU A 71 4.79 -6.31 -4.81
CA GLU A 71 5.04 -7.36 -5.80
C GLU A 71 6.51 -7.40 -6.24
N LEU A 72 7.10 -6.25 -6.57
CA LEU A 72 8.54 -6.17 -6.93
C LEU A 72 9.46 -6.60 -5.78
N SER A 73 9.03 -6.41 -4.54
CA SER A 73 9.78 -6.84 -3.36
C SER A 73 9.69 -8.36 -3.17
N GLU A 74 8.54 -8.96 -3.46
CA GLU A 74 8.26 -10.39 -3.35
C GLU A 74 8.83 -11.22 -4.51
N ASP A 75 8.73 -10.76 -5.76
CA ASP A 75 9.27 -11.45 -6.94
C ASP A 75 10.78 -11.70 -6.81
N LYS A 76 11.49 -10.72 -6.25
CA LYS A 76 12.91 -10.85 -5.93
C LYS A 76 13.20 -11.90 -4.84
N ASP A 77 12.25 -12.24 -3.97
CA ASP A 77 12.42 -13.31 -2.97
C ASP A 77 12.28 -14.71 -3.60
N ILE A 78 11.46 -14.84 -4.64
CA ILE A 78 11.23 -16.11 -5.33
C ILE A 78 12.44 -16.48 -6.19
N GLU A 79 13.00 -15.52 -6.92
CA GLU A 79 14.21 -15.72 -7.75
C GLU A 79 15.42 -16.13 -6.90
N ASP A 80 15.64 -15.46 -5.76
CA ASP A 80 16.76 -15.76 -4.84
C ASP A 80 16.63 -17.15 -4.17
N ARG A 81 15.40 -17.62 -3.90
CA ARG A 81 15.16 -18.97 -3.38
C ARG A 81 15.32 -20.07 -4.43
N ALA A 82 15.03 -19.77 -5.69
CA ALA A 82 15.18 -20.73 -6.78
C ALA A 82 16.67 -21.03 -7.06
N ASP A 83 17.52 -20.01 -7.08
CA ASP A 83 18.97 -20.15 -7.26
C ASP A 83 19.64 -20.99 -6.14
N VAL A 84 19.17 -20.86 -4.89
CA VAL A 84 19.71 -21.62 -3.75
C VAL A 84 19.31 -23.10 -3.79
N ASN A 85 18.21 -23.46 -4.45
CA ASN A 85 17.69 -24.83 -4.46
C ASN A 85 18.15 -25.66 -5.66
N GLU A 86 18.76 -25.05 -6.68
CA GLU A 86 19.42 -25.76 -7.80
C GLU A 86 20.88 -26.13 -7.50
N THR A 87 21.47 -25.59 -6.44
CA THR A 87 22.84 -25.94 -6.03
C THR A 87 22.80 -26.88 -4.81
N ILE A 88 22.72 -28.17 -5.09
CA ILE A 88 23.12 -29.27 -4.17
C ILE A 88 24.63 -29.21 -3.95
#